data_AF-A0A3N7GMQ2-F1
#
_entry.id   AF-A0A3N7GMQ2-F1
#
_cell.length_a   1.000
_cell.length_b   1.000
_cell.length_c   1.000
_cell.angle_alpha   90.00
_cell.angle_beta   90.00
_cell.angle_gamma   90.00
#
_symmetry.space_group_name_H-M   'P 1'
#
loop_
_entity.id
_entity.type
_entity.pdbx_description
1 polymer ?
#
loop_
_entity_poly.entity_id
_entity_poly.type
_entity_poly.pdbx_seq_one_letter_code
_entity_poly.pdbx_strand_id
1 'polypeptide(L)'
;MEARQQPYVLLAIDKVAGEGLDLPALNTLFLGVPVSFKGRVIQQIGRITRGHDASHLPATVHDYRDMYVPLLERMYSRRRRIMAKEGFVTAGPSEEE
;
A
#
# COMPACT_ATOMS: atom_id res chain seq x y z
N MET A 1 -18.77 1.94 24.88
CA MET A 1 -19.20 1.99 23.47
C MET A 1 -18.03 2.54 22.68
N GLU A 2 -17.33 1.71 21.94
CA GLU A 2 -16.37 2.21 20.95
C GLU A 2 -17.13 3.04 19.92
N ALA A 3 -16.68 4.28 19.70
CA ALA A 3 -17.19 5.09 18.60
C ALA A 3 -16.91 4.32 17.30
N ARG A 4 -17.96 3.94 16.57
CA ARG A 4 -17.82 3.43 15.21
C ARG A 4 -17.11 4.52 14.39
N GLN A 5 -15.83 4.30 14.10
CA GLN A 5 -15.14 5.14 13.13
C GLN A 5 -15.86 4.98 11.79
N GLN A 6 -16.32 6.10 11.23
CA GLN A 6 -16.88 6.09 9.89
C GLN A 6 -15.76 5.76 8.90
N PRO A 7 -16.04 4.95 7.86
CA PRO A 7 -15.05 4.67 6.84
C PRO A 7 -14.63 5.97 6.15
N TYR A 8 -13.34 6.14 5.88
CA TYR A 8 -12.79 7.30 5.20
C TYR A 8 -11.72 6.89 4.20
N VAL A 9 -11.48 7.78 3.24
CA VAL A 9 -10.40 7.66 2.26
C VAL A 9 -9.51 8.88 2.40
N LEU A 10 -8.20 8.65 2.51
CA LEU A 10 -7.20 9.72 2.46
C LEU A 10 -6.56 9.75 1.07
N LEU A 11 -6.70 10.88 0.38
CA LEU A 11 -5.93 11.18 -0.82
C LEU A 11 -4.79 12.13 -0.46
N ALA A 12 -3.55 11.69 -0.64
CA ALA A 12 -2.38 12.49 -0.33
C ALA A 12 -1.25 12.25 -1.33
N ILE A 13 -0.42 13.26 -1.55
CA ILE A 13 0.87 13.12 -2.22
C ILE A 13 1.95 12.73 -1.20
N ASP A 14 2.98 12.00 -1.65
CA ASP A 14 4.05 11.49 -0.78
C ASP A 14 4.64 12.51 0.19
N LYS A 15 4.81 13.77 -0.24
CA LYS A 15 5.39 14.82 0.59
C LYS A 15 4.53 15.15 1.81
N VAL A 16 3.21 15.08 1.67
CA VAL A 16 2.25 15.38 2.74
C VAL A 16 1.97 14.15 3.62
N ALA A 17 2.02 12.94 3.03
CA ALA A 17 1.86 11.69 3.78
C ALA A 17 3.14 11.25 4.53
N GLY A 18 4.31 11.81 4.20
CA GLY A 18 5.61 11.39 4.73
C GLY A 18 5.96 11.97 6.11
N GLU A 19 5.62 13.24 6.36
CA GLU A 19 6.00 13.98 7.57
C GLU A 19 4.85 14.02 8.58
N GLY A 20 4.77 13.03 9.47
CA GLY A 20 3.90 13.10 10.65
C GLY A 20 2.48 12.53 10.52
N LEU A 21 2.11 11.92 9.40
CA LEU A 21 0.82 11.24 9.26
C LEU A 21 0.78 9.92 10.06
N ASP A 22 -0.01 9.88 11.13
CA ASP A 22 -0.27 8.69 11.93
C ASP A 22 -1.78 8.39 11.97
N LEU A 23 -2.20 7.47 11.11
CA LEU A 23 -3.60 7.05 10.96
C LEU A 23 -3.69 5.53 11.11
N PRO A 24 -3.73 5.01 12.35
CA PRO A 24 -3.67 3.57 12.62
C PRO A 24 -4.90 2.80 12.11
N ALA A 25 -5.96 3.48 11.69
CA ALA A 25 -7.12 2.83 11.08
C ALA A 25 -6.93 2.47 9.60
N LEU A 26 -5.86 2.96 8.95
CA LEU A 26 -5.56 2.62 7.56
C LEU A 26 -4.99 1.20 7.46
N ASN A 27 -5.60 0.38 6.61
CA ASN A 27 -5.15 -0.96 6.28
C ASN A 27 -4.98 -1.18 4.77
N THR A 28 -5.36 -0.21 3.93
CA THR A 28 -5.36 -0.34 2.47
C THR A 28 -4.59 0.80 1.82
N LEU A 29 -3.65 0.46 0.93
CA LEU A 29 -2.81 1.41 0.19
C LEU A 29 -3.03 1.25 -1.32
N PHE A 30 -3.32 2.35 -2.00
CA PHE A 30 -3.35 2.43 -3.46
C PHE A 30 -2.07 3.10 -3.96
N LEU A 31 -1.20 2.34 -4.62
CA LEU A 31 0.03 2.86 -5.22
C LEU A 31 -0.27 3.47 -6.60
N GLY A 32 -0.84 4.67 -6.61
CA GLY A 32 -1.23 5.39 -7.83
C GLY A 32 -0.09 6.15 -8.53
N VAL A 33 1.15 6.06 -8.05
CA VAL A 33 2.29 6.82 -8.58
C VAL A 33 3.44 5.91 -9.03
N PRO A 34 4.19 6.28 -10.08
CA PRO A 34 5.35 5.52 -10.54
C PRO A 34 6.53 5.73 -9.58
N VAL A 35 6.51 5.03 -8.45
CA VAL A 35 7.61 4.98 -7.49
C VAL A 35 8.16 3.57 -7.38
N SER A 36 9.48 3.41 -7.20
CA SER A 36 10.10 2.11 -6.93
C SER A 36 11.36 2.21 -6.06
N PHE A 37 11.58 3.35 -5.41
CA PHE A 37 12.69 3.51 -4.48
C PHE A 37 12.39 2.74 -3.20
N LYS A 38 13.30 1.85 -2.79
CA LYS A 38 13.09 0.91 -1.68
C LYS A 38 12.58 1.59 -0.42
N GLY A 39 13.25 2.66 0.02
CA GLY A 39 12.88 3.36 1.26
C GLY A 39 11.46 3.93 1.21
N ARG A 40 11.04 4.45 0.05
CA ARG A 40 9.71 5.04 -0.11
C ARG A 40 8.60 3.99 -0.12
N VAL A 41 8.82 2.87 -0.81
CA VAL A 41 7.87 1.74 -0.81
C VAL A 41 7.69 1.19 0.60
N ILE A 42 8.79 0.98 1.35
CA ILE A 42 8.74 0.49 2.74
C ILE A 42 8.00 1.47 3.64
N GLN A 43 8.26 2.77 3.50
CA GLN A 43 7.56 3.80 4.28
C GLN A 43 6.06 3.80 4.00
N GLN A 44 5.65 3.68 2.73
CA GLN A 44 4.23 3.68 2.33
C GLN A 44 3.49 2.44 2.86
N ILE A 45 4.02 1.23 2.63
CA ILE A 45 3.38 0.00 3.16
C ILE A 45 3.40 -0.02 4.70
N GLY A 46 4.44 0.55 5.31
CA GLY A 46 4.54 0.71 6.76
C GLY A 46 3.41 1.54 7.37
N ARG A 47 2.71 2.38 6.59
CA ARG A 47 1.55 3.16 7.08
C ARG A 47 0.30 2.31 7.27
N ILE A 48 0.18 1.20 6.54
CA ILE A 48 -1.00 0.33 6.61
C ILE A 48 -0.76 -0.94 7.42
N THR A 49 0.48 -1.23 7.80
CA THR A 49 0.82 -2.43 8.61
C THR A 49 0.87 -2.14 10.12
N ARG A 50 1.05 -0.88 10.54
CA ARG A 50 1.13 -0.49 11.97
C ARG A 50 -0.18 -0.63 12.72
N GLY A 51 -1.31 -0.55 12.01
CA GLY A 51 -2.66 -0.61 12.57
C GLY A 51 -3.26 -2.02 12.69
N HIS A 52 -2.48 -3.06 12.36
CA HIS A 52 -2.97 -4.43 12.24
C HIS A 52 -3.59 -4.95 13.54
N ASP A 53 -3.03 -4.56 14.69
CA ASP A 53 -3.55 -4.98 16.01
C ASP A 53 -4.87 -4.29 16.38
N ALA A 54 -5.13 -3.09 15.83
CA ALA A 54 -6.31 -2.29 16.17
C ALA A 54 -7.51 -2.56 15.24
N SER A 55 -7.25 -2.98 13.99
CA SER A 55 -8.30 -3.17 12.97
C SER A 55 -8.65 -4.64 12.71
N HIS A 56 -7.83 -5.60 13.14
CA HIS A 56 -7.95 -7.04 12.84
C HIS A 56 -8.08 -7.40 11.35
N LEU A 57 -7.77 -6.45 10.46
CA LEU A 57 -7.87 -6.61 9.02
C LEU A 57 -6.47 -6.70 8.39
N PRO A 58 -6.27 -7.59 7.41
CA PRO A 58 -4.98 -7.71 6.75
C PRO A 58 -4.64 -6.43 5.97
N ALA A 59 -3.36 -6.05 6.00
CA ALA A 59 -2.86 -4.95 5.19
C ALA A 59 -2.94 -5.32 3.69
N THR A 60 -3.57 -4.45 2.89
CA THR A 60 -3.79 -4.68 1.45
C THR A 60 -3.13 -3.58 0.62
N VAL A 61 -2.40 -3.96 -0.43
CA VAL A 61 -1.79 -3.02 -1.37
C VAL A 61 -2.34 -3.27 -2.77
N HIS A 62 -2.92 -2.23 -3.37
CA HIS A 62 -3.26 -2.19 -4.79
C HIS A 62 -2.08 -1.55 -5.55
N ASP A 63 -1.26 -2.38 -6.18
CA ASP A 63 -0.11 -1.96 -7.00
C ASP A 63 -0.47 -2.02 -8.49
N TYR A 64 -0.64 -0.86 -9.12
CA TYR A 64 -0.98 -0.77 -10.53
C TYR A 64 0.22 -1.13 -11.42
N ARG A 65 -0.03 -2.04 -12.37
CA ARG A 65 0.94 -2.53 -13.34
C ARG A 65 0.55 -2.07 -14.74
N ASP A 66 1.47 -1.37 -15.40
CA ASP A 66 1.38 -1.10 -16.83
C ASP A 66 2.52 -1.85 -17.54
N MET A 67 2.17 -2.95 -18.20
CA MET A 67 3.13 -3.82 -18.87
C MET A 67 3.57 -3.30 -20.24
N TYR A 68 2.83 -2.36 -20.83
CA TYR A 68 3.12 -1.80 -22.14
C TYR A 68 4.15 -0.68 -22.08
N VAL A 69 4.42 -0.15 -20.88
CA VAL A 69 5.48 0.84 -20.64
C VAL A 69 6.68 0.16 -19.96
N PRO A 70 7.81 -0.10 -20.67
CA PRO A 70 8.94 -0.87 -20.14
C PRO A 70 9.58 -0.30 -18.87
N LEU A 71 9.48 1.00 -18.64
CA LEU A 71 9.91 1.62 -17.39
C LEU A 71 8.99 1.20 -16.24
N LEU A 72 7.67 1.28 -16.42
CA LEU A 72 6.68 0.97 -15.37
C LEU A 72 6.69 -0.52 -15.02
N GLU A 73 6.86 -1.41 -16.00
CA GLU A 73 7.00 -2.85 -15.74
C GLU A 73 8.24 -3.18 -14.89
N ARG A 74 9.37 -2.54 -15.16
CA ARG A 74 10.59 -2.67 -14.33
C ARG A 74 10.36 -2.15 -12.92
N MET A 75 9.61 -1.07 -12.77
CA MET A 75 9.29 -0.47 -11.46
C MET A 75 8.35 -1.37 -10.66
N TYR A 76 7.30 -1.91 -11.29
CA TYR A 76 6.40 -2.91 -10.71
C TYR A 76 7.18 -4.14 -10.21
N SER A 77 8.07 -4.67 -11.05
CA SER A 77 8.93 -5.80 -10.69
C SER A 77 9.81 -5.51 -9.46
N ARG A 78 10.29 -4.26 -9.30
CA ARG A 78 11.03 -3.84 -8.11
C ARG A 78 10.13 -3.75 -6.88
N ARG A 79 8.96 -3.11 -7.00
CA ARG A 79 7.98 -2.99 -5.90
C ARG A 79 7.55 -4.37 -5.40
N ARG A 80 7.19 -5.29 -6.29
CA ARG A 80 6.85 -6.69 -5.94
C ARG A 80 7.93 -7.37 -5.10
N ARG A 81 9.20 -7.27 -5.50
CA ARG A 81 10.33 -7.86 -4.74
C ARG A 81 10.52 -7.21 -3.37
N ILE A 82 10.25 -5.91 -3.24
CA ILE A 82 10.32 -5.21 -1.95
C ILE A 82 9.18 -5.69 -1.07
N MET A 83 7.93 -5.62 -1.53
CA MET A 83 6.74 -6.03 -0.77
C MET A 83 6.82 -7.50 -0.33
N ALA A 84 7.30 -8.40 -1.20
CA ALA A 84 7.50 -9.81 -0.84
C ALA A 84 8.50 -10.01 0.31
N LYS A 85 9.55 -9.18 0.40
CA LYS A 85 10.51 -9.22 1.53
C LYS A 85 9.90 -8.70 2.84
N GLU A 86 8.86 -7.89 2.74
CA GLU A 86 8.13 -7.30 3.87
C GLU A 86 6.91 -8.14 4.26
N GLY A 87 6.77 -9.36 3.69
CA GLY A 87 5.74 -10.33 4.06
C GLY A 87 4.44 -10.26 3.24
N PHE A 88 4.34 -9.37 2.25
CA PHE A 88 3.17 -9.31 1.38
C PHE A 88 3.19 -10.45 0.36
N VAL A 89 2.03 -11.08 0.19
CA VAL A 89 1.79 -12.08 -0.85
C VAL A 89 0.92 -11.49 -1.94
N THR A 90 1.12 -11.94 -3.19
CA THR A 90 0.20 -11.54 -4.26
C THR A 90 -1.10 -12.32 -4.02
N ALA A 91 -2.24 -11.63 -4.01
CA ALA A 91 -3.51 -12.32 -4.07
C ALA A 91 -3.52 -13.22 -5.32
N GLY A 92 -4.11 -14.42 -5.23
CA GLY A 92 -4.37 -15.24 -6.40
C GLY A 92 -5.20 -14.45 -7.42
N PRO A 93 -5.28 -14.90 -8.69
CA PRO A 93 -6.22 -14.28 -9.64
C PRO A 93 -7.61 -14.27 -9.00
N SER A 94 -8.21 -13.09 -8.89
CA SER A 94 -9.61 -12.95 -8.53
C SER A 94 -10.42 -13.69 -9.57
N GLU A 95 -11.29 -14.63 -9.18
CA GLU A 95 -12.19 -15.37 -10.08
C GLU A 95 -13.30 -14.49 -10.71
N GLU A 96 -13.08 -13.19 -10.83
CA GLU A 96 -14.03 -12.24 -11.40
C GLU A 96 -13.39 -11.54 -12.60
N GLU A 97 -13.54 -12.16 -13.77
CA GLU A 97 -13.64 -11.55 -15.10
C GLU A 97 -14.77 -12.23 -15.88
#